data_AF-A0AAQ2J9A9-F1
#
_entry.id   AF-A0AAQ2J9A9-F1
#
_cell.length_a   1.000
_cell.length_b   1.000
_cell.length_c   1.000
_cell.angle_alpha   90.00
_cell.angle_beta   90.00
_cell.angle_gamma   90.00
#
_symmetry.space_group_name_H-M   'P 1'
#
loop_
_entity.id
_entity.type
_entity.pdbx_description
1 polymer ?
#
loop_
_entity_poly.entity_id
_entity_poly.type
_entity_poly.pdbx_seq_one_letter_code
_entity_poly.pdbx_strand_id
1 'polypeptide(L)'
;MLGQWLDWTLDEERPSPRIGRFPSGTYHLHGPGILELTPNILRPEARACVFSAAIHGNETAPVELLGDWLSALEASTLQLGAPVLVILGNIPALKAHKRFIATNLNRLFKRDLDERGAEPDRARALMEAVDTFFARHHALPKLHYDLHTAIRDSLYTRFVVEPYALAATDAQQWQWLAGADMQAVLHQHQHSWTFSHYSKHYHHAQAFTFELGRVAPFGDNDMAPLAPMLTLLGSLSSGYPPPTKPADNMAFFKVQHELMRQAKDFTLCFDDDVPNFSRFEPGTCLAKDGVAGDFIVEKTPLHVVFPNAHVDIGARAALLVVPSHAIT
;
A
#
# COMPACT_ATOMS: atom_id res chain seq x y z
N MET A 1 -22.94 9.35 -7.56
CA MET A 1 -23.01 9.10 -6.10
C MET A 1 -21.76 8.40 -5.58
N LEU A 2 -21.31 7.29 -6.16
CA LEU A 2 -20.04 6.65 -5.76
C LEU A 2 -18.85 7.21 -6.56
N GLY A 3 -19.01 7.45 -7.86
CA GLY A 3 -17.96 8.09 -8.68
C GLY A 3 -17.64 9.52 -8.25
N GLN A 4 -18.61 10.22 -7.66
CA GLN A 4 -18.44 11.59 -7.11
C GLN A 4 -17.84 11.60 -5.69
N TRP A 5 -17.66 10.45 -5.05
CA TRP A 5 -17.13 10.39 -3.69
C TRP A 5 -15.70 10.93 -3.59
N LEU A 6 -14.91 10.71 -4.64
CA LEU A 6 -13.56 11.28 -4.75
C LEU A 6 -13.62 12.81 -4.73
N ASP A 7 -14.46 13.39 -5.59
CA ASP A 7 -14.67 14.84 -5.69
C ASP A 7 -15.15 15.41 -4.35
N TRP A 8 -16.20 14.83 -3.74
CA TRP A 8 -16.71 15.25 -2.44
C TRP A 8 -15.64 15.21 -1.34
N THR A 9 -14.77 14.20 -1.37
CA THR A 9 -13.70 14.07 -0.40
C THR A 9 -12.64 15.17 -0.59
N LEU A 10 -12.30 15.50 -1.83
CA LEU A 10 -11.32 16.54 -2.16
C LEU A 10 -11.86 17.95 -1.92
N ASP A 11 -13.14 18.17 -2.19
CA ASP A 11 -13.85 19.45 -2.01
C ASP A 11 -14.31 19.68 -0.56
N GLU A 12 -14.01 18.74 0.34
CA GLU A 12 -14.43 18.75 1.76
C GLU A 12 -15.95 18.81 1.94
N GLU A 13 -16.71 18.38 0.92
CA GLU A 13 -18.14 18.25 1.00
C GLU A 13 -18.53 17.13 1.97
N ARG A 14 -19.56 17.40 2.77
CA ARG A 14 -20.10 16.46 3.74
C ARG A 14 -21.53 16.12 3.34
N PRO A 15 -21.72 15.26 2.32
CA PRO A 15 -23.04 14.93 1.82
C PRO A 15 -23.93 14.36 2.93
N SER A 16 -25.18 14.79 2.92
CA SER A 16 -26.25 14.31 3.79
C SER A 16 -27.40 13.85 2.89
N PRO A 17 -27.86 12.59 3.00
CA PRO A 17 -27.51 11.59 4.01
C PRO A 17 -26.13 10.94 3.79
N ARG A 18 -25.48 10.51 4.88
CA ARG A 18 -24.20 9.76 4.85
C ARG A 18 -24.34 8.30 4.45
N ILE A 19 -25.57 7.82 4.30
CA ILE A 19 -25.90 6.45 3.90
C ILE A 19 -26.72 6.55 2.62
N GLY A 20 -26.42 5.67 1.66
CA GLY A 20 -27.21 5.57 0.45
C GLY A 20 -27.18 4.17 -0.15
N ARG A 21 -27.76 4.05 -1.34
CA ARG A 21 -27.92 2.79 -2.07
C ARG A 21 -27.40 2.93 -3.49
N PHE A 22 -26.89 1.83 -4.00
CA PHE A 22 -26.56 1.63 -5.40
C PHE A 22 -27.02 0.22 -5.80
N PRO A 23 -27.04 -0.15 -7.10
CA PRO A 23 -27.78 -1.33 -7.56
C PRO A 23 -27.42 -2.65 -6.85
N SER A 24 -26.15 -2.85 -6.48
CA SER A 24 -25.68 -4.08 -5.82
C SER A 24 -25.48 -3.95 -4.31
N GLY A 25 -25.74 -2.80 -3.68
CA GLY A 25 -25.46 -2.63 -2.26
C GLY A 25 -25.88 -1.30 -1.64
N THR A 26 -25.33 -1.07 -0.45
CA THR A 26 -25.44 0.18 0.31
C THR A 26 -24.06 0.75 0.56
N TYR A 27 -23.97 2.06 0.70
CA TYR A 27 -22.75 2.73 1.10
C TYR A 27 -22.95 3.52 2.40
N HIS A 28 -21.89 3.67 3.18
CA HIS A 28 -21.85 4.49 4.38
C HIS A 28 -20.55 5.31 4.44
N LEU A 29 -20.69 6.62 4.58
CA LEU A 29 -19.61 7.58 4.75
C LEU A 29 -19.31 7.78 6.24
N HIS A 30 -18.31 7.09 6.76
CA HIS A 30 -17.91 7.19 8.17
C HIS A 30 -17.21 8.50 8.50
N GLY A 31 -16.48 9.04 7.53
CA GLY A 31 -15.74 10.30 7.66
C GLY A 31 -15.06 10.69 6.35
N PRO A 32 -14.28 11.79 6.35
CA PRO A 32 -13.55 12.23 5.17
C PRO A 32 -12.67 11.11 4.62
N GLY A 33 -12.89 10.73 3.36
CA GLY A 33 -12.15 9.66 2.69
C GLY A 33 -12.29 8.27 3.33
N ILE A 34 -13.37 8.00 4.06
CA ILE A 34 -13.66 6.66 4.60
C ILE A 34 -15.07 6.25 4.16
N LEU A 35 -15.13 5.35 3.18
CA LEU A 35 -16.34 4.85 2.55
C LEU A 35 -16.44 3.34 2.77
N GLU A 36 -17.53 2.88 3.38
CA GLU A 36 -17.84 1.46 3.50
C GLU A 36 -18.94 1.08 2.52
N LEU A 37 -18.73 -0.01 1.79
CA LEU A 37 -19.69 -0.61 0.88
C LEU A 37 -20.12 -1.97 1.43
N THR A 38 -21.43 -2.19 1.53
CA THR A 38 -22.03 -3.45 1.97
C THR A 38 -22.89 -4.04 0.85
N PRO A 39 -22.63 -5.29 0.39
CA PRO A 39 -23.39 -5.89 -0.69
C PRO A 39 -24.80 -6.28 -0.23
N ASN A 40 -25.77 -6.21 -1.15
CA ASN A 40 -27.12 -6.73 -0.91
C ASN A 40 -27.12 -8.25 -0.75
N ILE A 41 -26.22 -8.94 -1.46
CA ILE A 41 -26.05 -10.39 -1.44
C ILE A 41 -24.57 -10.69 -1.21
N LEU A 42 -24.26 -11.25 -0.04
CA LEU A 42 -22.92 -11.71 0.29
C LEU A 42 -22.60 -13.00 -0.48
N ARG A 43 -21.50 -13.01 -1.23
CA ARG A 43 -21.06 -14.18 -2.01
C ARG A 43 -20.32 -15.20 -1.13
N PRO A 44 -20.32 -16.50 -1.49
CA PRO A 44 -19.66 -17.53 -0.69
C PRO A 44 -18.15 -17.32 -0.51
N GLU A 45 -17.47 -16.78 -1.52
CA GLU A 45 -16.01 -16.51 -1.50
C GLU A 45 -15.69 -15.07 -1.06
N ALA A 46 -16.69 -14.36 -0.50
CA ALA A 46 -16.50 -12.99 -0.05
C ALA A 46 -15.45 -12.88 1.06
N ARG A 47 -14.72 -11.76 1.03
CA ARG A 47 -13.72 -11.38 2.02
C ARG A 47 -14.05 -9.98 2.55
N ALA A 48 -13.65 -9.69 3.78
CA ALA A 48 -13.66 -8.32 4.28
C ALA A 48 -12.46 -7.58 3.67
N CYS A 49 -12.71 -6.75 2.66
CA CYS A 49 -11.66 -6.10 1.89
C CYS A 49 -11.44 -4.66 2.35
N VAL A 50 -10.21 -4.29 2.67
CA VAL A 50 -9.79 -2.89 2.80
C VAL A 50 -8.95 -2.52 1.58
N PHE A 51 -9.37 -1.49 0.84
CA PHE A 51 -8.60 -0.91 -0.25
C PHE A 51 -8.25 0.53 0.13
N SER A 52 -6.97 0.81 0.35
CA SER A 52 -6.50 2.15 0.67
C SER A 52 -5.64 2.72 -0.44
N ALA A 53 -5.73 4.02 -0.63
CA ALA A 53 -4.88 4.81 -1.51
C ALA A 53 -4.56 6.15 -0.84
N ALA A 54 -3.64 6.90 -1.44
CA ALA A 54 -3.25 8.23 -1.00
C ALA A 54 -2.83 8.29 0.49
N ILE A 55 -2.23 7.24 1.04
CA ILE A 55 -1.54 7.34 2.34
C ILE A 55 -0.41 8.36 2.23
N HIS A 56 0.24 8.43 1.07
CA HIS A 56 0.98 9.60 0.63
C HIS A 56 0.18 10.39 -0.42
N GLY A 57 0.18 11.71 -0.33
CA GLY A 57 -0.70 12.56 -1.14
C GLY A 57 -0.26 12.75 -2.60
N ASN A 58 1.00 12.51 -2.95
CA ASN A 58 1.49 12.69 -4.32
C ASN A 58 1.31 11.44 -5.21
N GLU A 59 0.63 10.42 -4.70
CA GLU A 59 0.46 9.12 -5.35
C GLU A 59 -0.97 9.00 -5.88
N THR A 60 -1.22 9.52 -7.09
CA THR A 60 -2.58 9.73 -7.59
C THR A 60 -3.14 8.58 -8.44
N ALA A 61 -2.30 7.79 -9.12
CA ALA A 61 -2.75 6.65 -9.93
C ALA A 61 -3.65 5.66 -9.16
N PRO A 62 -3.35 5.29 -7.90
CA PRO A 62 -4.22 4.42 -7.13
C PRO A 62 -5.57 5.06 -6.77
N VAL A 63 -5.63 6.38 -6.66
CA VAL A 63 -6.89 7.11 -6.41
C VAL A 63 -7.78 7.04 -7.64
N GLU A 64 -7.22 7.26 -8.83
CA GLU A 64 -7.93 7.12 -10.11
C GLU A 64 -8.40 5.67 -10.33
N LEU A 65 -7.56 4.69 -10.02
CA LEU A 65 -7.90 3.27 -10.08
C LEU A 65 -9.13 2.93 -9.20
N LEU A 66 -9.18 3.46 -7.98
CA LEU A 66 -10.35 3.29 -7.11
C LEU A 66 -11.56 4.05 -7.64
N GLY A 67 -11.38 5.20 -8.28
CA GLY A 67 -12.43 5.94 -8.97
C GLY A 67 -13.08 5.17 -10.11
N ASP A 68 -12.26 4.54 -10.97
CA ASP A 68 -12.72 3.68 -12.06
C ASP A 68 -13.51 2.48 -11.52
N TRP A 69 -13.00 1.84 -10.46
CA TRP A 69 -13.68 0.72 -9.80
C TRP A 69 -15.03 1.13 -9.18
N LEU A 70 -15.08 2.26 -8.46
CA LEU A 70 -16.33 2.80 -7.90
C LEU A 70 -17.33 3.16 -9.00
N SER A 71 -16.85 3.73 -10.10
CA SER A 71 -17.68 4.06 -11.27
C SER A 71 -18.26 2.81 -11.92
N ALA A 72 -17.50 1.72 -12.01
CA ALA A 72 -17.99 0.44 -12.52
C ALA A 72 -19.09 -0.17 -11.64
N LEU A 73 -18.99 -0.04 -10.32
CA LEU A 73 -20.04 -0.45 -9.38
C LEU A 73 -21.31 0.40 -9.54
N GLU A 74 -21.16 1.72 -9.69
CA GLU A 74 -22.28 2.64 -9.90
C GLU A 74 -22.99 2.38 -11.24
N ALA A 75 -22.21 2.14 -12.30
CA ALA A 75 -22.70 1.79 -13.64
C ALA A 75 -23.25 0.36 -13.74
N SER A 76 -23.16 -0.45 -12.68
CA SER A 76 -23.57 -1.86 -12.63
C SER A 76 -22.84 -2.79 -13.61
N THR A 77 -21.72 -2.34 -14.20
CA THR A 77 -20.82 -3.18 -15.00
C THR A 77 -20.00 -4.11 -14.11
N LEU A 78 -19.88 -3.77 -12.82
CA LEU A 78 -19.39 -4.62 -11.75
C LEU A 78 -20.48 -4.73 -10.64
N GLN A 79 -20.59 -5.90 -10.00
CA GLN A 79 -21.57 -6.14 -8.95
C GLN A 79 -20.85 -6.39 -7.63
N LEU A 80 -21.19 -5.64 -6.58
CA LEU A 80 -20.62 -5.87 -5.26
C LEU A 80 -21.14 -7.19 -4.67
N GLY A 81 -20.22 -8.03 -4.21
CA GLY A 81 -20.52 -9.32 -3.56
C GLY A 81 -19.78 -9.55 -2.25
N ALA A 82 -18.87 -8.64 -1.88
CA ALA A 82 -18.10 -8.66 -0.64
C ALA A 82 -18.13 -7.27 0.02
N PRO A 83 -18.08 -7.17 1.36
CA PRO A 83 -17.96 -5.87 2.03
C PRO A 83 -16.58 -5.26 1.76
N VAL A 84 -16.55 -3.96 1.47
CA VAL A 84 -15.32 -3.23 1.14
C VAL A 84 -15.25 -1.93 1.94
N LEU A 85 -14.12 -1.68 2.60
CA LEU A 85 -13.76 -0.39 3.15
C LEU A 85 -12.77 0.29 2.22
N VAL A 86 -13.14 1.45 1.69
CA VAL A 86 -12.33 2.28 0.79
C VAL A 86 -11.79 3.46 1.58
N ILE A 87 -10.47 3.66 1.54
CA ILE A 87 -9.78 4.68 2.32
C ILE A 87 -8.93 5.58 1.41
N LEU A 88 -9.13 6.90 1.52
CA LEU A 88 -8.15 7.90 1.10
C LEU A 88 -7.40 8.41 2.32
N GLY A 89 -6.11 8.08 2.39
CA GLY A 89 -5.29 8.21 3.58
C GLY A 89 -5.09 9.65 4.06
N ASN A 90 -4.30 10.44 3.32
CA ASN A 90 -3.84 11.77 3.68
C ASN A 90 -4.43 12.83 2.73
N ILE A 91 -5.72 13.11 2.88
CA ILE A 91 -6.45 14.05 2.02
C ILE A 91 -5.80 15.45 1.96
N PRO A 92 -5.32 16.06 3.08
CA PRO A 92 -4.62 17.33 3.00
C PRO A 92 -3.35 17.28 2.14
N ALA A 93 -2.56 16.21 2.25
CA ALA A 93 -1.37 16.03 1.42
C ALA A 93 -1.73 15.79 -0.06
N LEU A 94 -2.83 15.06 -0.31
CA LEU A 94 -3.35 14.80 -1.65
C LEU A 94 -3.72 16.10 -2.37
N LYS A 95 -4.47 16.98 -1.69
CA LYS A 95 -4.82 18.32 -2.19
C LYS A 95 -3.60 19.21 -2.40
N ALA A 96 -2.58 19.05 -1.55
CA ALA A 96 -1.34 19.82 -1.66
C ALA A 96 -0.35 19.25 -2.69
N HIS A 97 -0.65 18.11 -3.32
CA HIS A 97 0.26 17.35 -4.18
C HIS A 97 1.61 17.05 -3.51
N LYS A 98 1.59 16.80 -2.19
CA LYS A 98 2.77 16.49 -1.39
C LYS A 98 2.71 15.06 -0.91
N ARG A 99 3.88 14.46 -0.66
CA ARG A 99 3.96 13.13 -0.05
C ARG A 99 3.28 13.09 1.33
N PHE A 100 3.56 14.09 2.15
CA PHE A 100 2.93 14.31 3.46
C PHE A 100 3.02 15.81 3.79
N ILE A 101 2.33 16.26 4.83
CA ILE A 101 2.33 17.65 5.30
C ILE A 101 3.44 17.88 6.33
N ALA A 102 3.44 17.13 7.44
CA ALA A 102 4.43 17.29 8.51
C ALA A 102 5.22 16.00 8.75
N THR A 103 4.53 14.86 8.82
CA THR A 103 5.11 13.56 9.13
C THR A 103 4.59 12.50 8.16
N ASN A 104 5.46 11.59 7.74
CA ASN A 104 5.06 10.47 6.90
C ASN A 104 3.99 9.60 7.61
N LEU A 105 2.74 9.67 7.15
CA LEU A 105 1.61 8.94 7.69
C LEU A 105 1.86 7.43 7.74
N ASN A 106 2.56 6.87 6.74
CA ASN A 106 2.86 5.44 6.65
C ASN A 106 3.96 4.95 7.62
N ARG A 107 4.23 5.72 8.68
CA ARG A 107 5.11 5.36 9.81
C ARG A 107 4.40 5.41 11.16
N LEU A 108 3.10 5.73 11.17
CA LEU A 108 2.35 6.04 12.39
C LEU A 108 1.35 4.95 12.78
N PHE A 109 1.26 3.85 12.04
CA PHE A 109 0.22 2.85 12.24
C PHE A 109 0.60 1.80 13.30
N LYS A 110 0.54 2.22 14.57
CA LYS A 110 0.73 1.38 15.76
C LYS A 110 -0.26 1.78 16.86
N ARG A 111 -0.69 0.83 17.71
CA ARG A 111 -1.73 1.09 18.74
C ARG A 111 -1.25 2.03 19.86
N ASP A 112 0.05 2.03 20.14
CA ASP A 112 0.74 2.86 21.12
C ASP A 112 1.31 4.15 20.50
N LEU A 113 0.60 4.72 19.52
CA LEU A 113 0.97 6.00 18.93
C LEU A 113 0.68 7.14 19.91
N ASP A 114 1.75 7.74 20.46
CA ASP A 114 1.66 8.82 21.46
C ASP A 114 1.70 10.22 20.81
N GLU A 115 2.28 10.35 19.61
CA GLU A 115 2.45 11.61 18.90
C GLU A 115 1.10 12.27 18.59
N ARG A 116 1.01 13.59 18.67
CA ARG A 116 -0.22 14.35 18.36
C ARG A 116 -0.01 15.26 17.16
N GLY A 117 -1.10 15.62 16.50
CA GLY A 117 -1.09 16.47 15.31
C GLY A 117 -1.88 15.86 14.16
N ALA A 118 -1.94 16.56 13.04
CA ALA A 118 -2.83 16.21 11.94
C ALA A 118 -2.63 14.79 11.40
N GLU A 119 -1.40 14.37 11.09
CA GLU A 119 -1.14 13.00 10.59
C GLU A 119 -1.27 11.92 11.68
N PRO A 120 -0.76 12.10 12.92
CA PRO A 120 -1.03 11.14 13.99
C PRO A 120 -2.52 10.97 14.30
N ASP A 121 -3.29 12.05 14.34
CA ASP A 121 -4.74 11.98 14.58
C ASP A 121 -5.46 11.33 13.39
N ARG A 122 -4.99 11.58 12.16
CA ARG A 122 -5.48 10.88 10.98
C ARG A 122 -5.17 9.38 11.05
N ALA A 123 -3.95 8.99 11.44
CA ALA A 123 -3.58 7.59 11.61
C ALA A 123 -4.53 6.88 12.58
N ARG A 124 -4.83 7.50 13.73
CA ARG A 124 -5.81 6.97 14.71
C ARG A 124 -7.19 6.75 14.09
N ALA A 125 -7.71 7.74 13.37
CA ALA A 125 -9.01 7.62 12.71
C ALA A 125 -9.05 6.48 11.67
N LEU A 126 -7.97 6.30 10.90
CA LEU A 126 -7.86 5.21 9.94
C LEU A 126 -7.73 3.84 10.61
N MET A 127 -6.96 3.73 11.69
CA MET A 127 -6.85 2.51 12.50
C MET A 127 -8.21 2.14 13.11
N GLU A 128 -8.95 3.09 13.68
CA GLU A 128 -10.28 2.87 14.23
C GLU A 128 -11.29 2.41 13.17
N ALA A 129 -11.23 2.98 11.95
CA ALA A 129 -12.08 2.56 10.84
C ALA A 129 -11.81 1.10 10.44
N VAL A 130 -10.54 0.70 10.35
CA VAL A 130 -10.13 -0.68 10.05
C VAL A 130 -10.54 -1.63 11.18
N ASP A 131 -10.30 -1.26 12.44
CA ASP A 131 -10.70 -2.03 13.62
C ASP A 131 -12.20 -2.32 13.59
N THR A 132 -12.99 -1.27 13.38
CA THR A 132 -14.45 -1.35 13.35
C THR A 132 -14.95 -2.19 12.17
N PHE A 133 -14.39 -2.01 10.98
CA PHE A 133 -14.77 -2.76 9.79
C PHE A 133 -14.47 -4.26 9.95
N PHE A 134 -13.26 -4.62 10.39
CA PHE A 134 -12.91 -6.02 10.61
C PHE A 134 -13.66 -6.65 11.78
N ALA A 135 -14.03 -5.88 12.81
CA ALA A 135 -14.91 -6.39 13.88
C ALA A 135 -16.33 -6.67 13.35
N ARG A 136 -16.88 -5.77 12.53
CA ARG A 136 -18.21 -5.94 11.91
C ARG A 136 -18.27 -7.16 11.00
N HIS A 137 -17.21 -7.41 10.24
CA HIS A 137 -17.11 -8.53 9.30
C HIS A 137 -16.18 -9.65 9.80
N HIS A 138 -16.11 -9.87 11.12
CA HIS A 138 -15.16 -10.82 11.74
C HIS A 138 -15.25 -12.26 11.23
N ALA A 139 -16.41 -12.67 10.71
CA ALA A 139 -16.64 -14.01 10.17
C ALA A 139 -16.01 -14.23 8.77
N LEU A 140 -15.56 -13.16 8.10
CA LEU A 140 -14.95 -13.24 6.77
C LEU A 140 -13.42 -13.21 6.84
N PRO A 141 -12.72 -13.88 5.91
CA PRO A 141 -11.29 -13.68 5.73
C PRO A 141 -10.99 -12.20 5.42
N LYS A 142 -9.91 -11.68 5.98
CA LYS A 142 -9.58 -10.24 5.93
C LYS A 142 -8.48 -9.97 4.91
N LEU A 143 -8.69 -8.99 4.05
CA LEU A 143 -7.71 -8.46 3.11
C LEU A 143 -7.46 -6.98 3.37
N HIS A 144 -6.22 -6.53 3.18
CA HIS A 144 -5.92 -5.10 3.10
C HIS A 144 -4.87 -4.82 2.03
N TYR A 145 -5.30 -4.23 0.92
CA TYR A 145 -4.42 -3.80 -0.16
C TYR A 145 -4.22 -2.29 -0.07
N ASP A 146 -3.01 -1.91 0.34
CA ASP A 146 -2.58 -0.53 0.47
C ASP A 146 -1.83 -0.13 -0.79
N LEU A 147 -2.47 0.69 -1.63
CA LEU A 147 -2.05 0.99 -2.99
C LEU A 147 -1.23 2.29 -3.04
N HIS A 148 0.02 2.15 -3.45
CA HIS A 148 1.02 3.22 -3.53
C HIS A 148 1.60 3.30 -4.94
N THR A 149 2.38 4.35 -5.18
CA THR A 149 3.27 4.47 -6.34
C THR A 149 4.65 4.93 -5.89
N ALA A 150 5.68 4.49 -6.60
CA ALA A 150 7.05 4.81 -6.29
C ALA A 150 7.42 6.20 -6.85
N ILE A 151 8.23 6.93 -6.10
CA ILE A 151 8.85 8.19 -6.57
C ILE A 151 10.02 7.89 -7.52
N ARG A 152 10.73 6.79 -7.28
CA ARG A 152 11.91 6.37 -8.04
C ARG A 152 11.56 5.32 -9.09
N ASP A 153 12.40 5.25 -10.12
CA ASP A 153 12.40 4.15 -11.07
C ASP A 153 12.68 2.82 -10.37
N SER A 154 12.31 1.72 -11.02
CA SER A 154 12.49 0.37 -10.50
C SER A 154 12.77 -0.59 -11.64
N LEU A 155 13.70 -1.53 -11.43
CA LEU A 155 13.89 -2.66 -12.35
C LEU A 155 12.66 -3.58 -12.38
N TYR A 156 11.84 -3.52 -11.33
CA TYR A 156 10.51 -4.11 -11.26
C TYR A 156 9.50 -2.97 -11.06
N THR A 157 9.01 -2.39 -12.16
CA THR A 157 8.07 -1.25 -12.16
C THR A 157 6.89 -1.43 -11.21
N ARG A 158 6.38 -2.66 -11.07
CA ARG A 158 5.32 -3.02 -10.12
C ARG A 158 5.80 -4.09 -9.16
N PHE A 159 5.78 -3.79 -7.87
CA PHE A 159 6.17 -4.76 -6.84
C PHE A 159 5.32 -4.63 -5.58
N VAL A 160 5.38 -5.65 -4.74
CA VAL A 160 4.60 -5.74 -3.51
C VAL A 160 5.54 -5.84 -2.32
N VAL A 161 5.27 -5.09 -1.27
CA VAL A 161 5.94 -5.25 0.03
C VAL A 161 5.04 -6.07 0.94
N GLU A 162 5.52 -7.23 1.35
CA GLU A 162 4.89 -8.03 2.39
C GLU A 162 5.38 -7.55 3.77
N PRO A 163 4.48 -7.09 4.64
CA PRO A 163 4.84 -6.73 6.01
C PRO A 163 5.29 -7.95 6.81
N TYR A 164 6.24 -7.74 7.72
CA TYR A 164 6.62 -8.73 8.71
C TYR A 164 5.51 -8.89 9.74
N ALA A 165 5.02 -10.12 9.93
CA ALA A 165 4.12 -10.48 11.01
C ALA A 165 4.18 -11.98 11.27
N LEU A 166 3.67 -12.41 12.44
CA LEU A 166 3.53 -13.83 12.77
C LEU A 166 2.48 -14.54 11.91
N ALA A 167 1.51 -13.81 11.36
CA ALA A 167 0.51 -14.36 10.46
C ALA A 167 1.15 -14.74 9.12
N ALA A 168 1.02 -16.01 8.74
CA ALA A 168 1.49 -16.51 7.45
C ALA A 168 0.70 -15.90 6.29
N THR A 169 1.36 -15.75 5.15
CA THR A 169 0.69 -15.33 3.92
C THR A 169 0.14 -16.54 3.19
N ASP A 170 -1.13 -16.49 2.79
CA ASP A 170 -1.76 -17.57 2.05
C ASP A 170 -1.12 -17.67 0.65
N ALA A 171 -0.70 -18.86 0.22
CA ALA A 171 -0.03 -19.06 -1.06
C ALA A 171 -0.84 -18.56 -2.29
N GLN A 172 -2.17 -18.57 -2.20
CA GLN A 172 -3.06 -18.02 -3.21
C GLN A 172 -2.87 -16.52 -3.44
N GLN A 173 -2.42 -15.75 -2.45
CA GLN A 173 -2.11 -14.32 -2.63
C GLN A 173 -1.05 -14.16 -3.71
N TRP A 174 0.02 -14.95 -3.67
CA TRP A 174 1.08 -14.87 -4.68
C TRP A 174 0.57 -15.14 -6.10
N GLN A 175 -0.39 -16.06 -6.25
CA GLN A 175 -0.98 -16.36 -7.55
C GLN A 175 -1.87 -15.23 -8.07
N TRP A 176 -2.63 -14.57 -7.18
CA TRP A 176 -3.45 -13.41 -7.51
C TRP A 176 -2.61 -12.20 -7.87
N LEU A 177 -1.54 -11.96 -7.13
CA LEU A 177 -0.61 -10.84 -7.37
C LEU A 177 0.13 -11.02 -8.71
N ALA A 178 0.58 -12.24 -9.02
CA ALA A 178 1.12 -12.56 -10.34
C ALA A 178 0.06 -12.38 -11.44
N GLY A 179 -1.18 -12.80 -11.18
CA GLY A 179 -2.34 -12.58 -12.08
C GLY A 179 -2.62 -11.10 -12.35
N ALA A 180 -2.41 -10.24 -11.35
CA ALA A 180 -2.49 -8.79 -11.42
C ALA A 180 -1.21 -8.12 -11.96
N ASP A 181 -0.30 -8.90 -12.56
CA ASP A 181 0.91 -8.42 -13.23
C ASP A 181 1.89 -7.66 -12.30
N MET A 182 1.89 -8.03 -11.02
CA MET A 182 2.99 -7.70 -10.12
C MET A 182 4.24 -8.47 -10.55
N GLN A 183 5.41 -7.85 -10.42
CA GLN A 183 6.66 -8.37 -10.99
C GLN A 183 7.65 -8.81 -9.91
N ALA A 184 7.56 -8.23 -8.71
CA ALA A 184 8.39 -8.63 -7.58
C ALA A 184 7.66 -8.55 -6.24
N VAL A 185 8.18 -9.30 -5.27
CA VAL A 185 7.75 -9.27 -3.86
C VAL A 185 8.97 -8.99 -2.98
N LEU A 186 8.79 -8.10 -2.01
CA LEU A 186 9.77 -7.79 -0.98
C LEU A 186 9.23 -8.18 0.40
N HIS A 187 9.83 -9.20 1.01
CA HIS A 187 9.55 -9.64 2.37
C HIS A 187 10.28 -8.76 3.39
N GLN A 188 9.54 -8.06 4.24
CA GLN A 188 10.09 -7.37 5.41
C GLN A 188 10.52 -8.39 6.48
N HIS A 189 11.56 -8.06 7.25
CA HIS A 189 12.06 -8.91 8.35
C HIS A 189 11.72 -8.38 9.75
N GLN A 190 11.15 -7.18 9.85
CA GLN A 190 10.79 -6.55 11.12
C GLN A 190 9.57 -5.64 10.99
N HIS A 191 8.99 -5.28 12.13
CA HIS A 191 7.87 -4.34 12.21
C HIS A 191 8.22 -2.99 11.57
N SER A 192 7.32 -2.47 10.73
CA SER A 192 7.55 -1.28 9.90
C SER A 192 6.54 -0.15 10.12
N TRP A 193 5.52 -0.38 10.95
CA TRP A 193 4.42 0.54 11.29
C TRP A 193 3.74 1.20 10.08
N THR A 194 3.73 0.49 8.95
CA THR A 194 2.95 0.85 7.76
C THR A 194 1.49 0.46 7.94
N PHE A 195 0.61 0.97 7.09
CA PHE A 195 -0.82 0.70 7.21
C PHE A 195 -1.17 -0.77 6.91
N SER A 196 -0.54 -1.33 5.87
CA SER A 196 -0.58 -2.77 5.57
C SER A 196 -0.06 -3.61 6.75
N HIS A 197 1.03 -3.19 7.39
CA HIS A 197 1.59 -3.84 8.57
C HIS A 197 0.60 -3.85 9.73
N TYR A 198 -0.07 -2.72 10.02
CA TYR A 198 -1.08 -2.64 11.08
C TYR A 198 -2.17 -3.72 10.90
N SER A 199 -2.69 -3.86 9.69
CA SER A 199 -3.73 -4.87 9.41
C SER A 199 -3.23 -6.29 9.50
N LYS A 200 -2.02 -6.58 9.01
CA LYS A 200 -1.44 -7.93 9.14
C LYS A 200 -1.13 -8.27 10.59
N HIS A 201 -0.51 -7.35 11.32
CA HIS A 201 -0.03 -7.56 12.68
C HIS A 201 -1.16 -7.65 13.70
N TYR A 202 -2.13 -6.72 13.67
CA TYR A 202 -3.19 -6.65 14.69
C TYR A 202 -4.48 -7.39 14.32
N HIS A 203 -4.71 -7.67 13.02
CA HIS A 203 -5.96 -8.33 12.57
C HIS A 203 -5.74 -9.66 11.86
N HIS A 204 -4.48 -10.08 11.67
CA HIS A 204 -4.12 -11.26 10.89
C HIS A 204 -4.68 -11.22 9.46
N ALA A 205 -4.81 -10.02 8.89
CA ALA A 205 -5.26 -9.85 7.51
C ALA A 205 -4.15 -10.24 6.52
N GLN A 206 -4.53 -10.78 5.38
CA GLN A 206 -3.63 -10.86 4.22
C GLN A 206 -3.47 -9.45 3.68
N ALA A 207 -2.38 -8.79 4.05
CA ALA A 207 -2.18 -7.36 3.81
C ALA A 207 -0.84 -7.06 3.18
N PHE A 208 -0.84 -6.11 2.24
CA PHE A 208 0.32 -5.78 1.43
C PHE A 208 0.33 -4.30 1.06
N THR A 209 1.53 -3.74 0.90
CA THR A 209 1.72 -2.45 0.24
C THR A 209 2.10 -2.71 -1.22
N PHE A 210 1.33 -2.16 -2.16
CA PHE A 210 1.57 -2.29 -3.58
C PHE A 210 2.25 -1.04 -4.10
N GLU A 211 3.33 -1.19 -4.85
CA GLU A 211 3.98 -0.12 -5.59
C GLU A 211 3.59 -0.31 -7.05
N LEU A 212 2.67 0.51 -7.55
CA LEU A 212 1.97 0.28 -8.82
C LEU A 212 2.62 0.94 -10.04
N GLY A 213 3.82 1.49 -9.90
CA GLY A 213 4.48 2.26 -10.94
C GLY A 213 4.97 3.59 -10.39
N ARG A 214 5.12 4.58 -11.27
CA ARG A 214 5.62 5.90 -10.88
C ARG A 214 4.49 6.85 -10.50
N VAL A 215 4.81 7.77 -9.60
CA VAL A 215 3.96 8.93 -9.32
C VAL A 215 3.78 9.79 -10.57
N ALA A 216 2.55 10.17 -10.87
CA ALA A 216 2.21 11.29 -11.74
C ALA A 216 1.08 12.12 -11.11
N PRO A 217 0.86 13.37 -11.55
CA PRO A 217 -0.32 14.15 -11.19
C PRO A 217 -1.62 13.49 -11.66
N PHE A 218 -2.75 13.93 -11.09
CA PHE A 218 -4.08 13.53 -11.58
C PHE A 218 -4.23 13.86 -13.07
N GLY A 219 -4.81 12.94 -13.84
CA GLY A 219 -5.02 13.04 -15.28
C GLY A 219 -3.81 12.64 -16.13
N ASP A 220 -2.63 12.53 -15.54
CA ASP A 220 -1.37 12.23 -16.25
C ASP A 220 -0.89 10.78 -16.02
N ASN A 221 -1.60 9.98 -15.22
CA ASN A 221 -1.22 8.59 -14.98
C ASN A 221 -1.56 7.72 -16.21
N ASP A 222 -0.61 6.88 -16.63
CA ASP A 222 -0.90 5.81 -17.57
C ASP A 222 -1.62 4.66 -16.83
N MET A 223 -2.93 4.57 -17.06
CA MET A 223 -3.79 3.58 -16.41
C MET A 223 -3.78 2.22 -17.11
N ALA A 224 -3.28 2.11 -18.34
CA ALA A 224 -3.29 0.84 -19.08
C ALA A 224 -2.49 -0.27 -18.37
N PRO A 225 -1.30 -0.01 -17.81
CA PRO A 225 -0.57 -0.99 -17.00
C PRO A 225 -1.29 -1.40 -15.70
N LEU A 226 -2.29 -0.65 -15.24
CA LEU A 226 -3.04 -0.92 -14.00
C LEU A 226 -4.32 -1.72 -14.23
N ALA A 227 -4.70 -2.01 -15.47
CA ALA A 227 -5.89 -2.80 -15.79
C ALA A 227 -5.93 -4.20 -15.10
N PRO A 228 -4.82 -4.94 -14.96
CA PRO A 228 -4.81 -6.18 -14.19
C PRO A 228 -5.09 -5.97 -12.69
N MET A 229 -4.63 -4.84 -12.12
CA MET A 229 -4.94 -4.47 -10.74
C MET A 229 -6.41 -4.13 -10.56
N LEU A 230 -6.99 -3.37 -11.49
CA LEU A 230 -8.44 -3.09 -11.51
C LEU A 230 -9.25 -4.39 -11.54
N THR A 231 -8.82 -5.36 -12.35
CA THR A 231 -9.44 -6.69 -12.44
C THR A 231 -9.35 -7.44 -11.11
N LEU A 232 -8.20 -7.42 -10.43
CA LEU A 232 -8.02 -8.02 -9.11
C LEU A 232 -8.98 -7.42 -8.07
N LEU A 233 -9.03 -6.09 -7.96
CA LEU A 233 -9.94 -5.39 -7.04
C LEU A 233 -11.42 -5.68 -7.39
N GLY A 234 -11.74 -5.72 -8.69
CA GLY A 234 -13.06 -6.05 -9.20
C GLY A 234 -13.52 -7.45 -8.81
N SER A 235 -12.68 -8.47 -9.01
CA SER A 235 -12.98 -9.86 -8.60
C SER A 235 -13.20 -9.98 -7.10
N LEU A 236 -12.30 -9.41 -6.29
CA LEU A 236 -12.37 -9.49 -4.83
C LEU A 236 -13.61 -8.79 -4.27
N SER A 237 -13.91 -7.58 -4.73
CA SER A 237 -15.10 -6.83 -4.33
C SER A 237 -16.41 -7.48 -4.80
N SER A 238 -16.36 -8.20 -5.91
CA SER A 238 -17.48 -9.00 -6.40
C SER A 238 -17.64 -10.33 -5.66
N GLY A 239 -16.71 -10.68 -4.78
CA GLY A 239 -16.71 -11.94 -4.04
C GLY A 239 -16.45 -13.17 -4.92
N TYR A 240 -15.60 -13.02 -5.93
CA TYR A 240 -15.13 -14.08 -6.83
C TYR A 240 -13.61 -14.24 -6.74
N PRO A 241 -13.06 -15.43 -7.06
CA PRO A 241 -11.63 -15.63 -7.13
C PRO A 241 -11.04 -14.77 -8.26
N PRO A 242 -9.95 -14.02 -8.01
CA PRO A 242 -9.23 -13.30 -9.05
C PRO A 242 -8.57 -14.22 -10.09
N PRO A 243 -8.22 -13.68 -11.28
CA PRO A 243 -7.32 -14.36 -12.20
C PRO A 243 -6.00 -14.74 -11.52
N THR A 244 -5.48 -15.91 -11.85
CA THR A 244 -4.23 -16.44 -11.28
C THR A 244 -3.16 -16.59 -12.35
N LYS A 245 -1.90 -16.40 -11.94
CA LYS A 245 -0.72 -16.90 -12.64
C LYS A 245 0.18 -17.65 -11.64
N PRO A 246 1.08 -18.52 -12.11
CA PRO A 246 2.10 -19.12 -11.25
C PRO A 246 2.91 -18.06 -10.49
N ALA A 247 3.20 -18.32 -9.21
CA ALA A 247 3.90 -17.36 -8.34
C ALA A 247 5.34 -17.09 -8.80
N ASP A 248 5.99 -18.05 -9.44
CA ASP A 248 7.34 -17.95 -10.03
C ASP A 248 7.43 -16.98 -11.23
N ASN A 249 6.30 -16.44 -11.70
CA ASN A 249 6.29 -15.27 -12.59
C ASN A 249 6.75 -13.97 -11.89
N MET A 250 6.87 -13.98 -10.55
CA MET A 250 7.40 -12.86 -9.78
C MET A 250 8.80 -13.18 -9.22
N ALA A 251 9.65 -12.16 -9.16
CA ALA A 251 10.89 -12.24 -8.40
C ALA A 251 10.63 -12.02 -6.91
N PHE A 252 11.20 -12.85 -6.04
CA PHE A 252 11.07 -12.69 -4.59
C PHE A 252 12.38 -12.19 -4.01
N PHE A 253 12.27 -11.25 -3.07
CA PHE A 253 13.37 -10.69 -2.31
C PHE A 253 13.04 -10.67 -0.83
N LYS A 254 14.06 -10.79 0.01
CA LYS A 254 13.96 -10.55 1.45
C LYS A 254 14.92 -9.46 1.88
N VAL A 255 14.49 -8.63 2.82
CA VAL A 255 15.37 -7.63 3.42
C VAL A 255 16.46 -8.33 4.24
N GLN A 256 17.72 -8.02 3.94
CA GLN A 256 18.87 -8.50 4.69
C GLN A 256 19.47 -7.44 5.61
N HIS A 257 19.54 -6.19 5.16
CA HIS A 257 20.05 -5.07 5.94
C HIS A 257 19.22 -3.80 5.74
N GLU A 258 19.31 -2.88 6.69
CA GLU A 258 18.75 -1.53 6.57
C GLU A 258 19.89 -0.52 6.70
N LEU A 259 19.96 0.43 5.76
CA LEU A 259 20.85 1.58 5.89
C LEU A 259 20.15 2.63 6.72
N MET A 260 20.66 2.89 7.93
CA MET A 260 20.09 3.87 8.86
C MET A 260 20.92 5.14 8.84
N ARG A 261 20.25 6.30 8.77
CA ARG A 261 20.91 7.60 8.95
C ARG A 261 21.09 7.86 10.44
N GLN A 262 22.31 7.80 10.96
CA GLN A 262 22.61 8.04 12.38
C GLN A 262 23.31 9.38 12.61
N ALA A 263 23.92 9.95 11.56
CA ALA A 263 24.65 11.22 11.64
C ALA A 263 24.22 12.24 10.57
N LYS A 264 24.62 13.50 10.77
CA LYS A 264 24.33 14.61 9.84
C LYS A 264 25.09 14.46 8.53
N ASP A 265 26.27 13.87 8.57
CA ASP A 265 27.18 13.63 7.45
C ASP A 265 26.88 12.32 6.69
N PHE A 266 25.74 11.68 6.96
CA PHE A 266 25.28 10.52 6.22
C PHE A 266 25.19 10.79 4.72
N THR A 267 25.74 9.89 3.92
CA THR A 267 25.63 9.91 2.45
C THR A 267 25.43 8.52 1.89
N LEU A 268 24.62 8.41 0.83
CA LEU A 268 24.59 7.22 -0.03
C LEU A 268 25.72 7.34 -1.08
N CYS A 269 26.40 6.23 -1.36
CA CYS A 269 27.57 6.19 -2.24
C CYS A 269 27.24 5.82 -3.70
N PHE A 270 26.00 6.07 -4.11
CA PHE A 270 25.47 5.81 -5.44
C PHE A 270 24.50 6.93 -5.81
N ASP A 271 24.19 7.05 -7.11
CA ASP A 271 23.42 8.16 -7.64
C ASP A 271 21.97 8.22 -7.08
N ASP A 272 21.46 9.43 -6.96
CA ASP A 272 20.10 9.69 -6.44
C ASP A 272 18.99 9.19 -7.37
N ASP A 273 19.29 8.84 -8.61
CA ASP A 273 18.34 8.28 -9.57
C ASP A 273 18.46 6.75 -9.70
N VAL A 274 19.27 6.09 -8.86
CA VAL A 274 19.42 4.63 -8.91
C VAL A 274 18.04 3.94 -8.80
N PRO A 275 17.66 3.06 -9.75
CA PRO A 275 16.41 2.35 -9.69
C PRO A 275 16.32 1.41 -8.48
N ASN A 276 15.12 1.24 -7.93
CA ASN A 276 14.83 0.15 -7.01
C ASN A 276 15.23 -1.19 -7.62
N PHE A 277 15.72 -2.07 -6.76
CA PHE A 277 16.30 -3.38 -7.06
C PHE A 277 17.60 -3.34 -7.87
N SER A 278 18.28 -2.19 -7.95
CA SER A 278 19.65 -2.13 -8.52
C SER A 278 20.63 -2.94 -7.68
N ARG A 279 21.41 -3.79 -8.34
CA ARG A 279 22.36 -4.73 -7.74
C ARG A 279 23.73 -4.09 -7.52
N PHE A 280 24.34 -4.39 -6.37
CA PHE A 280 25.70 -4.00 -6.00
C PHE A 280 26.55 -5.21 -5.62
N GLU A 281 27.79 -5.24 -6.12
CA GLU A 281 28.72 -6.35 -5.92
C GLU A 281 29.55 -6.21 -4.62
N PRO A 282 30.06 -7.33 -4.07
CA PRO A 282 31.10 -7.35 -3.04
C PRO A 282 32.19 -6.28 -3.20
N GLY A 283 32.50 -5.59 -2.11
CA GLY A 283 33.49 -4.51 -2.06
C GLY A 283 32.94 -3.13 -2.41
N THR A 284 31.68 -3.01 -2.85
CA THR A 284 31.05 -1.71 -3.13
C THR A 284 30.67 -1.01 -1.83
N CYS A 285 31.09 0.23 -1.63
CA CYS A 285 30.59 1.08 -0.53
C CYS A 285 29.19 1.62 -0.90
N LEU A 286 28.20 1.43 -0.04
CA LEU A 286 26.81 1.86 -0.27
C LEU A 286 26.39 3.07 0.55
N ALA A 287 26.97 3.24 1.74
CA ALA A 287 26.72 4.40 2.59
C ALA A 287 27.95 4.73 3.43
N LYS A 288 28.02 5.98 3.86
CA LYS A 288 28.94 6.48 4.88
C LYS A 288 28.14 7.21 5.93
N ASP A 289 28.48 7.00 7.19
CA ASP A 289 27.85 7.67 8.33
C ASP A 289 28.90 7.85 9.43
N GLY A 290 29.03 9.06 9.99
CA GLY A 290 30.02 9.34 11.03
C GLY A 290 29.83 8.57 12.33
N VAL A 291 28.64 8.00 12.57
CA VAL A 291 28.31 7.19 13.76
C VAL A 291 28.21 5.71 13.42
N ALA A 292 27.48 5.34 12.36
CA ALA A 292 27.30 3.93 11.98
C ALA A 292 28.50 3.34 11.22
N GLY A 293 29.38 4.19 10.68
CA GLY A 293 30.49 3.81 9.82
C GLY A 293 30.08 3.57 8.36
N ASP A 294 31.06 3.17 7.56
CA ASP A 294 30.84 2.84 6.15
C ASP A 294 30.15 1.48 6.01
N PHE A 295 29.11 1.42 5.18
CA PHE A 295 28.51 0.16 4.77
C PHE A 295 29.15 -0.29 3.46
N ILE A 296 29.83 -1.43 3.48
CA ILE A 296 30.46 -2.06 2.31
C ILE A 296 29.81 -3.41 2.08
N VAL A 297 29.41 -3.70 0.83
CA VAL A 297 28.86 -5.02 0.47
C VAL A 297 29.92 -6.08 0.74
N GLU A 298 29.57 -7.07 1.57
CA GLU A 298 30.50 -8.15 1.92
C GLU A 298 30.52 -9.25 0.86
N LYS A 299 30.00 -10.45 1.16
CA LYS A 299 30.14 -11.63 0.30
C LYS A 299 29.01 -11.80 -0.70
N THR A 300 27.79 -11.44 -0.30
CA THR A 300 26.58 -11.65 -1.10
C THR A 300 26.20 -10.34 -1.79
N PRO A 301 25.97 -10.33 -3.12
CA PRO A 301 25.45 -9.15 -3.79
C PRO A 301 24.13 -8.68 -3.18
N LEU A 302 23.97 -7.37 -3.02
CA LEU A 302 22.80 -6.75 -2.41
C LEU A 302 22.08 -5.90 -3.46
N HIS A 303 20.76 -5.82 -3.34
CA HIS A 303 19.94 -4.94 -4.17
C HIS A 303 19.35 -3.84 -3.30
N VAL A 304 19.34 -2.59 -3.76
CA VAL A 304 18.80 -1.48 -2.98
C VAL A 304 17.32 -1.28 -3.26
N VAL A 305 16.52 -1.01 -2.22
CA VAL A 305 15.10 -0.65 -2.35
C VAL A 305 14.78 0.54 -1.43
N PHE A 306 13.94 1.46 -1.93
CA PHE A 306 13.57 2.73 -1.31
C PHE A 306 14.75 3.60 -0.83
N PRO A 307 15.80 3.83 -1.66
CA PRO A 307 16.87 4.73 -1.28
C PRO A 307 16.36 6.18 -1.10
N ASN A 308 16.75 6.82 0.00
CA ASN A 308 16.50 8.21 0.31
C ASN A 308 17.53 8.71 1.34
N ALA A 309 18.50 9.53 0.89
CA ALA A 309 19.51 10.10 1.77
C ALA A 309 18.98 11.21 2.70
N HIS A 310 17.81 11.79 2.38
CA HIS A 310 17.25 12.96 3.07
C HIS A 310 16.21 12.60 4.14
N VAL A 311 16.25 11.38 4.66
CA VAL A 311 15.42 10.97 5.80
C VAL A 311 15.89 11.63 7.09
N ASP A 312 15.06 11.68 8.12
CA ASP A 312 15.46 12.20 9.44
C ASP A 312 16.59 11.37 10.08
N ILE A 313 17.31 11.96 11.02
CA ILE A 313 18.27 11.21 11.84
C ILE A 313 17.52 10.17 12.66
N GLY A 314 18.03 8.94 12.69
CA GLY A 314 17.40 7.77 13.27
C GLY A 314 16.46 7.02 12.30
N ALA A 315 16.18 7.57 11.12
CA ALA A 315 15.32 6.94 10.13
C ALA A 315 16.11 6.10 9.12
N ARG A 316 15.39 5.16 8.51
CA ARG A 316 15.91 4.28 7.47
C ARG A 316 16.05 5.00 6.14
N ALA A 317 17.26 5.05 5.61
CA ALA A 317 17.61 5.63 4.32
C ALA A 317 17.42 4.63 3.16
N ALA A 318 17.64 3.34 3.35
CA ALA A 318 17.38 2.33 2.33
C ALA A 318 17.20 0.92 2.91
N LEU A 319 16.59 0.03 2.12
CA LEU A 319 16.61 -1.41 2.35
C LEU A 319 17.63 -2.07 1.43
N LEU A 320 18.38 -3.04 1.95
CA LEU A 320 19.26 -3.89 1.17
C LEU A 320 18.73 -5.31 1.19
N VAL A 321 18.50 -5.85 0.01
CA VAL A 321 17.70 -7.06 -0.19
C VAL A 321 18.46 -8.09 -1.01
N VAL A 322 18.15 -9.37 -0.77
CA VAL A 322 18.68 -10.50 -1.54
C VAL A 322 17.56 -11.31 -2.15
N PRO A 323 17.80 -11.97 -3.30
CA PRO A 323 16.84 -12.92 -3.86
C PRO A 323 16.40 -13.96 -2.84
N SER A 324 15.13 -14.32 -2.88
CA SER A 324 14.50 -15.35 -2.07
C SER A 324 13.52 -16.16 -2.92
N HIS A 325 12.73 -16.99 -2.26
CA HIS A 325 11.61 -17.70 -2.86
C HIS A 325 10.31 -17.24 -2.20
N ALA A 326 9.18 -17.59 -2.80
CA ALA A 326 7.90 -17.45 -2.14
C ALA A 326 7.96 -18.16 -0.77
N ILE A 327 7.66 -17.43 0.30
CA ILE A 327 7.53 -18.02 1.62
C ILE A 327 6.22 -18.82 1.61
N THR A 328 6.33 -20.14 1.73
CA THR A 328 5.22 -21.10 1.83
C THR A 328 4.83 -21.35 3.28
#